data_AF-A0A9D6P1V6-F1
#
_entry.id   AF-A0A9D6P1V6-F1
#
_cell.length_a   1.000
_cell.length_b   1.000
_cell.length_c   1.000
_cell.angle_alpha   90.00
_cell.angle_beta   90.00
_cell.angle_gamma   90.00
#
_symmetry.space_group_name_H-M   'P 1'
#
loop_
_entity.id
_entity.type
_entity.pdbx_description
1 polymer ?
#
loop_
_entity_poly.entity_id
_entity_poly.type
_entity_poly.pdbx_seq_one_letter_code
_entity_poly.pdbx_strand_id
1 'polypeptide(L)'
;MSEEQEAVQGETKEQRFQRLATKRTQAALQKIRLLGNLTSSSYGYTPEQAAKIIGALRGAVDAVEAKFNRVRGAQAAETSFTL
;
A
#
# COMPACT_ATOMS: atom_id res chain seq x y z
N MET A 1 15.56 -22.18 -9.79
CA MET A 1 14.17 -21.76 -9.52
C MET A 1 14.15 -20.26 -9.26
N SER A 2 14.50 -19.49 -10.29
CA SER A 2 14.40 -18.03 -10.37
C SER A 2 14.08 -17.71 -11.82
N GLU A 3 13.02 -18.33 -12.30
CA GLU A 3 12.56 -18.19 -13.68
C GLU A 3 11.62 -16.99 -13.76
N GLU A 4 11.85 -16.23 -14.83
CA GLU A 4 10.88 -15.38 -15.51
C GLU A 4 10.48 -14.08 -14.82
N GLN A 5 11.40 -13.11 -14.90
CA GLN A 5 10.99 -11.78 -15.36
C GLN A 5 10.89 -11.81 -16.89
N GLU A 6 9.90 -12.52 -17.44
CA GLU A 6 9.50 -12.32 -18.83
C GLU A 6 8.57 -11.10 -18.87
N ALA A 7 9.13 -9.98 -19.32
CA ALA A 7 8.37 -8.78 -19.57
C ALA A 7 7.46 -9.05 -20.78
N VAL A 8 6.21 -9.46 -20.51
CA VAL A 8 5.17 -9.57 -21.52
C VAL A 8 4.99 -8.20 -22.18
N GLN A 9 5.55 -8.09 -23.39
CA GLN A 9 5.37 -6.95 -24.29
C GLN A 9 3.98 -7.10 -24.91
N GLY A 10 3.01 -6.33 -24.39
CA GLY A 10 1.62 -6.36 -24.87
C GLY A 10 0.58 -5.95 -23.82
N GLU A 11 0.94 -5.92 -22.54
CA GLU A 11 0.01 -5.49 -21.49
C GLU A 11 -0.23 -3.97 -21.55
N THR A 12 -1.51 -3.58 -21.54
CA THR A 12 -1.91 -2.18 -21.38
C THR A 12 -1.37 -1.61 -20.07
N LYS A 13 -1.17 -0.29 -20.01
CA LYS A 13 -0.72 0.41 -18.78
C LYS A 13 -1.58 0.03 -17.56
N GLU A 14 -2.86 -0.22 -17.79
CA GLU A 14 -3.84 -0.68 -16.81
C GLU A 14 -3.56 -2.10 -16.30
N GLN A 15 -3.32 -3.07 -17.18
CA GLN A 15 -2.99 -4.43 -16.79
C GLN A 15 -1.66 -4.51 -16.02
N ARG A 16 -0.65 -3.74 -16.45
CA ARG A 16 0.62 -3.63 -15.72
C ARG A 16 0.43 -3.03 -14.34
N PHE A 17 -0.39 -1.97 -14.24
CA PHE A 17 -0.75 -1.38 -12.96
C PHE A 17 -1.46 -2.40 -12.05
N GLN A 18 -2.45 -3.12 -12.57
CA GLN A 18 -3.25 -4.07 -11.81
C GLN A 18 -2.40 -5.25 -11.29
N ARG A 19 -1.52 -5.81 -12.13
CA ARG A 19 -0.58 -6.87 -11.72
C ARG A 19 0.36 -6.39 -10.61
N LEU A 20 0.92 -5.21 -10.78
CA LEU A 20 1.90 -4.66 -9.87
C LEU A 20 1.26 -4.17 -8.55
N ALA A 21 0.05 -3.62 -8.61
CA ALA A 21 -0.75 -3.25 -7.46
C ALA A 21 -1.12 -4.50 -6.64
N THR A 22 -1.67 -5.54 -7.27
CA THR A 22 -2.03 -6.79 -6.59
C THR A 22 -0.82 -7.42 -5.91
N LYS A 23 0.32 -7.53 -6.61
CA LYS A 23 1.56 -8.09 -6.05
C LYS A 23 2.05 -7.29 -4.84
N ARG A 24 2.03 -5.95 -4.93
CA ARG A 24 2.47 -5.07 -3.83
C ARG A 24 1.53 -5.10 -2.64
N THR A 25 0.22 -5.11 -2.88
CA THR A 25 -0.79 -5.22 -1.83
C THR A 25 -0.67 -6.54 -1.09
N GLN A 26 -0.51 -7.66 -1.79
CA GLN A 26 -0.32 -8.96 -1.13
C GLN A 26 0.98 -9.00 -0.30
N ALA A 27 2.09 -8.47 -0.81
CA ALA A 27 3.33 -8.41 -0.05
C ALA A 27 3.19 -7.55 1.21
N ALA A 28 2.46 -6.44 1.14
CA ALA A 28 2.17 -5.60 2.30
C ALA A 28 1.32 -6.34 3.35
N LEU A 29 0.24 -7.00 2.92
CA LEU A 29 -0.62 -7.79 3.80
C LEU A 29 0.13 -8.94 4.49
N GLN A 30 1.03 -9.60 3.77
CA GLN A 30 1.89 -10.64 4.35
C GLN A 30 2.80 -10.09 5.46
N LYS A 31 3.42 -8.92 5.24
CA LYS A 31 4.24 -8.26 6.28
C LYS A 31 3.41 -7.84 7.48
N ILE A 32 2.18 -7.35 7.28
CA ILE A 32 1.27 -7.00 8.38
C ILE A 32 0.90 -8.26 9.18
N ARG A 33 0.63 -9.39 8.51
CA ARG A 33 0.38 -10.68 9.19
C ARG A 33 1.58 -11.13 10.03
N LEU A 34 2.80 -10.98 9.52
CA LEU A 34 4.02 -11.28 10.29
C LEU A 34 4.13 -10.41 11.55
N LEU A 35 3.77 -9.13 11.46
CA LEU A 35 3.70 -8.25 12.63
C LEU A 35 2.63 -8.70 13.63
N GLY A 36 1.48 -9.18 13.15
CA GLY A 36 0.44 -9.78 13.99
C GLY A 36 0.92 -11.06 14.69
N ASN A 37 1.75 -11.87 14.05
CA ASN A 37 2.32 -13.07 14.67
C ASN A 37 3.27 -12.76 15.84
N LEU A 38 3.77 -11.53 15.96
CA LEU A 38 4.56 -11.09 17.12
C LEU A 38 3.75 -11.06 18.43
N THR A 39 2.41 -11.11 18.36
CA THR A 39 1.57 -11.19 19.56
C THR A 39 1.55 -12.58 20.19
N SER A 40 2.04 -13.61 19.48
CA SER A 40 2.05 -15.00 19.96
C SER A 40 3.20 -15.23 20.93
N SER A 41 3.01 -14.77 22.17
CA SER A 41 3.58 -15.22 23.46
C SER A 41 5.11 -15.39 23.65
N SER A 42 5.96 -15.27 22.62
CA SER A 42 7.42 -15.41 22.73
C SER A 42 8.15 -14.07 22.87
N TYR A 43 7.48 -12.95 22.57
CA TYR A 43 8.04 -11.61 22.65
C TYR A 43 7.29 -10.80 23.70
N GLY A 44 8.02 -10.30 24.71
CA GLY A 44 7.50 -9.29 25.61
C GLY A 44 7.46 -7.95 24.88
N TYR A 45 6.27 -7.46 24.56
CA TYR A 45 6.07 -6.12 24.01
C TYR A 45 5.21 -5.30 24.96
N THR A 46 5.51 -4.02 25.09
CA THR A 46 4.64 -3.12 25.82
C THR A 46 3.48 -2.69 24.92
N PRO A 47 2.30 -2.37 25.50
CA PRO A 47 1.18 -1.83 24.73
C PRO A 47 1.58 -0.55 23.97
N GLU A 48 2.54 0.24 24.49
CA GLU A 48 3.10 1.40 23.81
C GLU A 48 3.88 1.05 22.54
N GLN A 49 4.68 -0.02 22.56
CA GLN A 49 5.41 -0.48 21.38
C GLN A 49 4.44 -0.97 20.30
N ALA A 50 3.40 -1.72 20.68
CA ALA A 50 2.34 -2.13 19.77
C ALA A 50 1.62 -0.91 19.16
N ALA A 51 1.27 0.08 19.98
CA ALA A 51 0.64 1.31 19.52
C ALA A 51 1.53 2.08 18.53
N LYS A 52 2.84 2.17 18.75
CA LYS A 52 3.79 2.79 17.81
C LYS A 52 3.85 2.07 16.47
N ILE A 53 3.92 0.74 16.48
CA ILE A 53 3.96 -0.09 15.26
C ILE A 53 2.66 0.09 14.45
N ILE A 54 1.51 -0.02 15.11
CA ILE A 54 0.20 0.17 14.48
C ILE A 54 0.03 1.61 13.98
N GLY A 55 0.50 2.61 14.75
CA GLY A 55 0.49 4.02 14.34
C GLY A 55 1.29 4.26 13.07
N ALA A 56 2.51 3.71 12.98
CA ALA A 56 3.33 3.81 11.78
C ALA A 56 2.68 3.14 10.55
N LEU A 57 2.04 1.98 10.75
CA LEU A 57 1.26 1.30 9.70
C LEU A 57 0.10 2.16 9.20
N ARG A 58 -0.68 2.75 10.11
CA ARG A 58 -1.79 3.64 9.76
C ARG A 58 -1.30 4.86 8.99
N GLY A 59 -0.21 5.50 9.44
CA GLY A 59 0.37 6.65 8.73
C GLY A 59 0.87 6.31 7.32
N ALA A 60 1.41 5.12 7.11
CA ALA A 60 1.80 4.66 5.78
C ALA A 60 0.58 4.44 4.87
N VAL A 61 -0.53 3.91 5.39
CA VAL A 61 -1.79 3.76 4.64
C VAL A 61 -2.37 5.13 4.29
N ASP A 62 -2.41 6.05 5.25
CA ASP A 62 -2.91 7.42 5.05
C ASP A 62 -2.10 8.17 3.98
N ALA A 63 -0.76 8.06 4.00
CA ALA A 63 0.09 8.64 2.96
C ALA A 63 -0.15 8.03 1.57
N VAL A 64 -0.45 6.74 1.49
CA VAL A 64 -0.82 6.07 0.23
C VAL A 64 -2.18 6.56 -0.24
N GLU A 65 -3.17 6.63 0.65
CA GLU A 65 -4.51 7.15 0.36
C GLU A 65 -4.45 8.60 -0.13
N ALA A 66 -3.68 9.45 0.54
CA ALA A 66 -3.43 10.83 0.14
C ALA A 66 -2.80 10.91 -1.26
N LYS A 67 -1.84 10.03 -1.60
CA LYS A 67 -1.27 9.97 -2.96
C LYS A 67 -2.30 9.55 -4.00
N PHE A 68 -3.13 8.55 -3.72
CA PHE A 68 -4.20 8.13 -4.63
C PHE A 68 -5.26 9.22 -4.80
N ASN A 69 -5.62 9.92 -3.73
CA ASN A 69 -6.59 11.00 -3.76
C ASN A 69 -6.04 12.25 -4.48
N ARG A 70 -4.75 12.57 -4.31
CA ARG A 70 -4.09 13.68 -5.02
C ARG A 70 -3.99 13.46 -6.53
N VAL A 71 -3.84 12.20 -6.97
CA VAL A 71 -3.91 11.84 -8.40
C VAL A 71 -5.30 12.13 -8.98
N ARG A 72 -6.37 12.02 -8.17
CA ARG A 72 -7.73 12.40 -8.57
C ARG A 72 -7.99 13.92 -8.42
N GLY A 73 -7.36 14.57 -7.43
CA GLY A 73 -7.49 16.00 -7.14
C GLY A 73 -6.75 16.93 -8.12
N ALA A 74 -5.76 16.44 -8.87
CA ALA A 74 -5.06 17.23 -9.90
C ALA A 74 -5.90 17.50 -11.16
N GLN A 75 -7.07 16.88 -11.33
CA GLN A 75 -8.01 17.17 -12.43
C GLN A 75 -9.31 17.87 -11.99
N ALA A 76 -9.44 18.28 -10.72
CA ALA A 76 -10.70 18.83 -10.19
C ALA A 76 -10.61 20.27 -9.65
N ALA A 77 -9.52 21.01 -9.94
CA ALA A 77 -9.31 22.35 -9.41
C ALA A 77 -9.35 23.49 -10.46
N GLU A 78 -9.77 23.24 -11.69
CA GLU A 78 -9.89 24.28 -12.74
C GLU A 78 -11.21 24.22 -13.52
N THR A 79 -12.34 24.01 -12.83
CA THR A 79 -13.64 24.34 -13.45
C THR A 79 -14.61 24.87 -12.41
N SER A 80 -14.30 26.07 -11.92
CA SER A 80 -15.29 26.95 -11.28
C SER A 80 -15.16 28.32 -11.94
N PHE A 81 -15.54 28.33 -13.23
CA PHE A 81 -15.75 29.53 -14.02
C PHE A 81 -17.20 29.97 -13.84
N THR A 82 -17.36 31.19 -13.28
CA THR A 82 -18.53 32.11 -13.30
C THR A 82 -19.90 31.66 -12.79
N LEU A 83 -20.42 32.41 -11.80
CA LEU A 83 -21.49 33.39 -12.04
C LEU A 83 -21.21 34.66 -11.24
#